data_AF-A0AA89TGI8-F1
#
_entry.id   AF-A0AA89TGI8-F1
#
_cell.length_a   1.000
_cell.length_b   1.000
_cell.length_c   1.000
_cell.angle_alpha   90.00
_cell.angle_beta   90.00
_cell.angle_gamma   90.00
#
_symmetry.space_group_name_H-M   'P 1'
#
loop_
_entity.id
_entity.type
_entity.pdbx_description
1 polymer ?
#
loop_
_entity_poly.entity_id
_entity_poly.type
_entity_poly.pdbx_seq_one_letter_code
_entity_poly.pdbx_strand_id
1 'polypeptide(L)'
;MIEVEPRYGFTFAPATHLTENDEISIEILRLGKEERLRFHKCGPDCNTAVEVSSVGVESVKGSNIVTFHANENGKYYFWLNNTKAKGQKSAVKVKRVKNTLKGVFLEFESGSEIFIIRGKA
;
A
#
# COMPACT_ATOMS: atom_id res chain seq x y z
N MET A 1 5.34 8.14 9.75
CA MET A 1 5.82 6.76 9.97
C MET A 1 4.89 5.81 9.24
N ILE A 2 5.42 4.80 8.56
CA ILE A 2 4.63 3.71 7.96
C ILE A 2 4.72 2.51 8.90
N GLU A 3 3.59 1.90 9.19
CA GLU A 3 3.46 0.73 10.04
C GLU A 3 2.96 -0.45 9.21
N VAL A 4 3.45 -1.65 9.54
CA VAL A 4 2.97 -2.91 8.97
C VAL A 4 2.10 -3.59 10.01
N GLU A 5 1.01 -4.21 9.59
CA GLU A 5 0.08 -4.90 10.47
C GLU A 5 0.82 -5.93 11.33
N PRO A 6 0.73 -5.84 12.68
CA PRO A 6 1.65 -6.55 13.56
C PRO A 6 1.37 -8.05 13.70
N ARG A 7 0.14 -8.51 13.47
CA ARG A 7 -0.26 -9.91 13.70
C ARG A 7 0.14 -10.83 12.55
N TYR A 8 0.04 -10.35 11.32
CA TYR A 8 0.21 -11.15 10.12
C TYR A 8 1.02 -10.47 9.01
N GLY A 9 1.15 -9.14 9.03
CA GLY A 9 2.00 -8.40 8.11
C GLY A 9 1.47 -8.33 6.67
N PHE A 10 0.16 -8.38 6.48
CA PHE A 10 -0.46 -8.32 5.14
C PHE A 10 -0.75 -6.91 4.65
N THR A 11 -0.87 -5.94 5.57
CA THR A 11 -1.20 -4.56 5.23
C THR A 11 -0.16 -3.61 5.82
N PHE A 12 -0.10 -2.42 5.26
CA PHE A 12 0.72 -1.33 5.78
C PHE A 12 0.00 0.01 5.66
N ALA A 13 0.28 0.93 6.57
CA ALA A 13 -0.47 2.18 6.67
C ALA A 13 0.41 3.32 7.23
N PRO A 14 0.07 4.58 6.95
CA PRO A 14 0.51 5.68 7.78
C PRO A 14 0.08 5.47 9.24
N ALA A 15 0.97 5.73 10.20
CA ALA A 15 0.67 5.63 11.64
C ALA A 15 -0.42 6.63 12.11
N THR A 16 -0.68 7.67 11.32
CA THR A 16 -1.64 8.73 11.63
C THR A 16 -2.77 8.72 10.61
N HIS A 17 -3.92 9.27 10.98
CA HIS A 17 -4.99 9.58 10.03
C HIS A 17 -4.46 10.44 8.87
N LEU A 18 -5.07 10.24 7.71
CA LEU A 18 -4.90 11.13 6.56
C LEU A 18 -6.05 12.14 6.53
N THR A 19 -5.73 13.35 6.11
CA THR A 19 -6.70 14.38 5.74
C THR A 19 -7.09 14.26 4.27
N GLU A 20 -8.25 14.79 3.91
CA GLU A 20 -8.71 14.86 2.52
C GLU A 20 -7.65 15.52 1.64
N ASN A 21 -7.35 14.88 0.50
CA ASN A 21 -6.31 15.22 -0.46
C ASN A 21 -4.86 14.95 -0.03
N ASP A 22 -4.61 14.39 1.16
CA ASP A 22 -3.27 13.94 1.55
C ASP A 22 -2.68 12.97 0.51
N GLU A 23 -1.40 13.15 0.22
CA GLU A 23 -0.69 12.38 -0.80
C GLU A 23 0.25 11.33 -0.20
N ILE A 24 0.24 10.14 -0.80
CA ILE A 24 1.23 9.10 -0.58
C ILE A 24 1.81 8.70 -1.93
N SER A 25 3.09 8.99 -2.11
CA SER A 25 3.83 8.56 -3.29
C SER A 25 4.55 7.24 -3.01
N ILE A 26 4.47 6.31 -3.94
CA ILE A 26 5.09 5.00 -3.83
C ILE A 26 5.87 4.75 -5.11
N GLU A 27 7.18 4.57 -4.96
CA GLU A 27 8.03 4.07 -6.02
C GLU A 27 7.93 2.55 -6.08
N ILE A 28 7.44 2.03 -7.20
CA ILE A 28 7.34 0.61 -7.51
C ILE A 28 8.67 0.15 -8.09
N LEU A 29 9.46 -0.55 -7.30
CA LEU A 29 10.76 -1.07 -7.72
C LEU A 29 10.58 -2.39 -8.47
N ARG A 30 9.66 -3.23 -7.99
CA ARG A 30 9.28 -4.49 -8.62
C ARG A 30 7.85 -4.87 -8.24
N LEU A 31 7.05 -5.26 -9.22
CA LEU A 31 5.67 -5.73 -9.00
C LEU A 31 5.41 -7.02 -9.80
N GLY A 32 4.78 -8.00 -9.16
CA GLY A 32 4.35 -9.22 -9.82
C GLY A 32 3.30 -8.94 -10.90
N LYS A 33 3.33 -9.70 -12.00
CA LYS A 33 2.41 -9.49 -13.14
C LYS A 33 0.93 -9.62 -12.76
N GLU A 34 0.65 -10.45 -11.77
CA GLU A 34 -0.70 -10.76 -11.28
C GLU A 34 -1.00 -10.02 -9.98
N GLU A 35 -0.24 -8.98 -9.65
CA GLU A 35 -0.39 -8.27 -8.40
C GLU A 35 -0.92 -6.86 -8.61
N ARG A 36 -1.73 -6.42 -7.65
CA ARG A 36 -2.16 -5.03 -7.55
C ARG A 36 -1.89 -4.50 -6.17
N LEU A 37 -1.29 -3.32 -6.11
CA LEU A 37 -1.24 -2.54 -4.88
C LEU A 37 -2.55 -1.78 -4.77
N ARG A 38 -3.30 -2.02 -3.70
CA ARG A 38 -4.60 -1.35 -3.49
C ARG A 38 -4.55 -0.45 -2.27
N PHE A 39 -5.23 0.67 -2.38
CA PHE A 39 -5.39 1.68 -1.35
C PHE A 39 -6.83 1.67 -0.86
N HIS A 40 -7.01 1.49 0.43
CA HIS A 40 -8.31 1.29 1.06
C HIS A 40 -8.53 2.30 2.18
N LYS A 41 -9.76 2.78 2.30
CA LYS A 41 -10.24 3.51 3.47
C LYS A 41 -10.94 2.53 4.41
N CYS A 42 -10.61 2.60 5.70
CA CYS A 42 -11.36 1.89 6.73
C CYS A 42 -12.76 2.52 6.92
N GLY A 43 -13.76 1.67 7.14
CA GLY A 43 -15.03 2.07 7.75
C GLY A 43 -14.85 2.51 9.21
N PRO A 44 -15.90 3.02 9.87
CA PRO A 44 -15.83 3.58 11.23
C PRO A 44 -15.11 2.68 12.24
N ASP A 45 -15.39 1.37 12.20
CA ASP A 45 -14.81 0.38 13.12
C ASP A 45 -13.64 -0.42 12.51
N CYS A 46 -13.15 -0.04 11.32
CA CYS A 46 -12.16 -0.79 10.53
C CYS A 46 -12.51 -2.27 10.24
N ASN A 47 -13.75 -2.70 10.50
CA ASN A 47 -14.26 -4.04 10.18
C ASN A 47 -14.68 -4.18 8.71
N THR A 48 -14.90 -3.06 8.05
CA THR A 48 -15.15 -2.96 6.61
C THR A 48 -14.15 -1.98 6.01
N ALA A 49 -13.86 -2.14 4.73
CA ALA A 49 -13.00 -1.22 4.01
C ALA A 49 -13.48 -1.06 2.58
N VAL A 50 -13.34 0.14 2.05
CA VAL A 50 -13.70 0.48 0.66
C VAL A 50 -12.41 0.74 -0.11
N GLU A 51 -12.28 0.12 -1.28
CA GLU A 51 -11.18 0.44 -2.19
C GLU A 51 -11.36 1.86 -2.72
N VAL A 52 -10.32 2.66 -2.55
CA VAL A 52 -10.25 4.04 -3.06
C VAL A 52 -9.61 4.03 -4.44
N SER A 53 -8.52 3.28 -4.59
CA SER A 53 -7.80 3.13 -5.86
C SER A 53 -6.88 1.92 -5.83
N SER A 54 -6.42 1.49 -7.00
CA SER A 54 -5.42 0.43 -7.13
C SER A 54 -4.57 0.58 -8.37
N VAL A 55 -3.34 0.08 -8.30
CA VAL A 55 -2.39 0.05 -9.42
C VAL A 55 -1.84 -1.34 -9.65
N GLY A 56 -1.70 -1.70 -10.92
CA GLY A 56 -1.09 -2.95 -11.37
C GLY A 56 0.21 -2.68 -12.15
N VAL A 57 0.85 -3.76 -12.60
CA VAL A 57 2.11 -3.70 -13.35
C VAL A 57 2.01 -2.85 -14.62
N GLU A 58 0.82 -2.75 -15.21
CA GLU A 58 0.54 -1.94 -16.40
C GLU A 58 0.71 -0.43 -16.17
N SER A 59 0.50 0.03 -14.93
CA SER A 59 0.59 1.44 -14.53
C SER A 59 2.04 1.91 -14.32
N VAL A 60 3.00 0.98 -14.29
CA VAL A 60 4.43 1.25 -14.01
C VAL A 60 5.20 1.57 -15.31
N LYS A 61 4.51 1.78 -16.43
CA LYS A 61 5.15 2.07 -17.73
C LYS A 61 5.52 3.56 -17.83
N GLY A 62 6.80 3.88 -17.65
CA GLY A 62 7.39 5.20 -17.94
C GLY A 62 7.74 6.04 -16.71
N SER A 63 7.02 5.84 -15.59
CA SER A 63 7.39 6.32 -14.26
C SER A 63 7.10 5.21 -13.25
N ASN A 64 8.07 4.92 -12.39
CA ASN A 64 7.89 3.95 -11.32
C ASN A 64 7.15 4.56 -10.11
N ILE A 65 6.91 5.87 -10.10
CA ILE A 65 6.26 6.55 -8.98
C ILE A 65 4.77 6.65 -9.24
N VAL A 66 3.99 6.13 -8.30
CA VAL A 66 2.52 6.22 -8.24
C VAL A 66 2.14 7.08 -7.05
N THR A 67 1.20 8.01 -7.23
CA THR A 67 0.64 8.82 -6.13
C THR A 67 -0.79 8.40 -5.82
N PHE A 68 -1.08 8.24 -4.55
CA PHE A 68 -2.41 7.95 -4.00
C PHE A 68 -2.89 9.15 -3.20
N HIS A 69 -4.19 9.46 -3.33
CA HIS A 69 -4.82 10.58 -2.62
C HIS A 69 -5.89 10.06 -1.67
N ALA A 70 -5.88 10.52 -0.43
CA ALA A 70 -7.00 10.31 0.49
C ALA A 70 -8.22 11.07 -0.03
N ASN A 71 -9.34 10.38 -0.24
CA ASN A 71 -10.57 10.97 -0.75
C ASN A 71 -11.39 11.70 0.33
N GLU A 72 -11.04 11.56 1.60
CA GLU A 72 -11.69 12.18 2.75
C GLU A 72 -10.82 11.95 4.01
N ASN A 73 -11.22 12.52 5.15
CA ASN A 73 -10.51 12.31 6.41
C ASN A 73 -10.71 10.87 6.92
N GLY A 74 -9.63 10.19 7.33
CA GLY A 74 -9.78 8.87 7.94
C GLY A 74 -8.52 8.02 8.08
N LYS A 75 -8.73 6.75 8.47
CA LYS A 75 -7.69 5.72 8.46
C LYS A 75 -7.65 5.06 7.09
N TYR A 76 -6.45 4.97 6.54
CA TYR A 76 -6.20 4.33 5.26
C TYR A 76 -5.10 3.29 5.41
N TYR A 77 -5.16 2.26 4.56
CA TYR A 77 -4.11 1.26 4.47
C TYR A 77 -3.93 0.80 3.04
N PHE A 78 -2.78 0.18 2.82
CA PHE A 78 -2.43 -0.49 1.60
C PHE A 78 -2.32 -1.98 1.84
N TRP A 79 -2.60 -2.74 0.80
CA TRP A 79 -2.25 -4.15 0.75
C TRP A 79 -1.85 -4.53 -0.68
N LEU A 80 -0.93 -5.47 -0.79
CA LEU A 80 -0.57 -6.06 -2.08
C LEU A 80 -1.37 -7.34 -2.24
N ASN A 81 -2.09 -7.49 -3.35
CA ASN A 81 -2.90 -8.67 -3.58
C ASN A 81 -2.59 -9.34 -4.93
N ASN A 82 -2.55 -10.68 -4.93
CA ASN A 82 -2.55 -11.50 -6.12
C ASN A 82 -3.97 -11.62 -6.68
N THR A 83 -4.20 -11.14 -7.89
CA THR A 83 -5.51 -11.06 -8.55
C THR A 83 -6.05 -12.42 -9.00
N LYS A 84 -5.21 -13.45 -9.09
CA LYS A 84 -5.64 -14.83 -9.39
C LYS A 84 -6.18 -15.57 -8.17
N ALA A 85 -5.86 -15.09 -6.97
CA ALA A 85 -6.37 -15.66 -5.73
C ALA A 85 -7.53 -14.81 -5.16
N LYS A 86 -8.31 -15.38 -4.25
CA LYS A 86 -9.45 -14.72 -3.61
C LYS A 86 -9.39 -14.81 -2.09
N GLY A 87 -10.02 -13.86 -1.42
CA GLY A 87 -10.04 -13.78 0.04
C GLY A 87 -8.65 -13.61 0.63
N GLN A 88 -8.39 -14.19 1.80
CA GLN A 88 -7.09 -14.12 2.48
C GLN A 88 -5.93 -14.66 1.64
N LYS A 89 -6.19 -15.64 0.76
CA LYS A 89 -5.16 -16.20 -0.14
C LYS A 89 -4.66 -15.21 -1.18
N SER A 90 -5.40 -14.12 -1.42
CA SER A 90 -4.97 -13.06 -2.32
C SER A 90 -3.95 -12.13 -1.67
N ALA A 91 -3.92 -12.02 -0.34
CA ALA A 91 -3.00 -11.11 0.34
C ALA A 91 -1.55 -11.59 0.23
N VAL A 92 -0.67 -10.69 -0.16
CA VAL A 92 0.77 -10.94 -0.23
C VAL A 92 1.42 -10.35 1.02
N LYS A 93 2.09 -11.20 1.79
CA LYS A 93 2.68 -10.80 3.07
C LYS A 93 3.94 -9.97 2.87
N VAL A 94 4.14 -8.98 3.73
CA VAL A 94 5.40 -8.25 3.86
C VAL A 94 6.43 -9.17 4.50
N LYS A 95 7.52 -9.42 3.78
CA LYS A 95 8.66 -10.22 4.23
C LYS A 95 9.65 -9.38 5.02
N ARG A 96 9.90 -8.14 4.59
CA ARG A 96 10.89 -7.27 5.21
C ARG A 96 10.48 -5.80 5.14
N VAL A 97 10.78 -5.08 6.22
CA VAL A 97 10.65 -3.62 6.33
C VAL A 97 12.02 -3.02 6.56
N LYS A 98 12.35 -1.94 5.85
CA LYS A 98 13.56 -1.14 6.10
C LYS A 98 13.21 0.34 6.12
N ASN A 99 13.34 0.95 7.30
CA ASN A 99 13.18 2.39 7.46
C ASN A 99 14.43 3.13 6.97
N THR A 100 14.24 4.25 6.29
CA THR A 100 15.30 5.14 5.81
C THR A 100 14.95 6.59 6.12
N LEU A 101 15.93 7.50 5.99
CA LEU A 101 15.67 8.94 6.13
C LEU A 101 14.67 9.48 5.10
N LYS A 102 14.57 8.83 3.92
CA LYS A 102 13.75 9.31 2.80
C LYS A 102 12.36 8.66 2.74
N GLY A 103 12.13 7.58 3.50
CA GLY A 103 10.93 6.75 3.33
C GLY A 103 11.10 5.34 3.86
N VAL A 104 10.17 4.46 3.50
CA VAL A 104 10.13 3.07 3.97
C VAL A 104 10.18 2.11 2.79
N PHE A 105 11.15 1.21 2.79
CA PHE A 105 11.24 0.12 1.82
C PHE A 105 10.52 -1.12 2.36
N LEU A 106 9.70 -1.74 1.50
CA LEU A 106 9.01 -2.99 1.77
C LEU A 106 9.35 -4.04 0.71
N GLU A 107 9.73 -5.23 1.16
CA GLU A 107 9.87 -6.44 0.34
C GLU A 107 8.75 -7.41 0.72
N PHE A 108 8.09 -7.99 -0.28
CA PHE A 108 7.00 -8.94 -0.11
C PHE A 108 7.44 -10.38 -0.36
N GLU A 109 6.73 -11.37 0.20
CA GLU A 109 7.05 -12.79 0.01
C GLU A 109 7.01 -13.24 -1.45
N SER A 110 6.28 -12.54 -2.32
CA SER A 110 6.28 -12.78 -3.77
C SER A 110 7.53 -12.28 -4.49
N GLY A 111 8.41 -11.53 -3.80
CA GLY A 111 9.56 -10.85 -4.38
C GLY A 111 9.24 -9.48 -4.98
N SER A 112 8.02 -8.95 -4.78
CA SER A 112 7.71 -7.55 -5.09
C SER A 112 8.34 -6.60 -4.08
N GLU A 113 8.66 -5.40 -4.54
CA GLU A 113 9.45 -4.41 -3.81
C GLU A 113 8.90 -3.01 -4.09
N ILE A 114 8.67 -2.25 -3.03
CA ILE A 114 8.22 -0.86 -3.12
C ILE A 114 8.97 0.03 -2.15
N PHE A 115 9.07 1.31 -2.49
CA PHE A 115 9.62 2.34 -1.63
C PHE A 115 8.59 3.45 -1.43
N ILE A 116 8.17 3.65 -0.19
CA ILE A 116 7.10 4.58 0.18
C ILE A 116 7.71 5.91 0.57
N ILE A 117 7.30 6.95 -0.15
CA ILE A 117 7.66 8.35 0.06
C ILE A 117 6.38 9.05 0.52
N ARG A 118 6.31 9.45 1.79
CA ARG A 118 5.13 10.21 2.23
C ARG A 118 5.17 11.58 1.53
N GLY A 119 4.11 11.90 0.78
CA GLY A 119 3.88 13.22 0.21
C GLY A 119 3.53 14.22 1.32
N LYS A 120 3.37 15.50 0.98
CA LYS A 120 2.87 16.48 1.97
C LYS A 120 1.44 16.13 2.37
N ALA A 121 1.20 16.15 3.69
CA ALA A 121 -0.10 16.43 4.28
C ALA A 121 -0.30 17.95 4.33
#